data_AF-A0A1D2WKN8-F1
#
_entry.id   AF-A0A1D2WKN8-F1
#
_cell.length_a   1.000
_cell.length_b   1.000
_cell.length_c   1.000
_cell.angle_alpha   90.00
_cell.angle_beta   90.00
_cell.angle_gamma   90.00
#
_symmetry.space_group_name_H-M   'P 1'
#
loop_
_entity.id
_entity.type
_entity.pdbx_description
1 polymer ?
#
loop_
_entity_poly.entity_id
_entity_poly.type
_entity_poly.pdbx_seq_one_letter_code
_entity_poly.pdbx_strand_id
1 'polypeptide(L)'
;MRKPYVILIGSASGIGKSTISAELAKALNIKHLIESDFIRAVVRGIIGKEYAPALHSSSYDAYKHIRNKSRYDSYDELVSAGFDDHASYVIPALEKIIQRAITDYDDIIIEGVHLVPGLINIEQFRDEANIYFFILISDEESHKERFVKRAIQIHRGGKQLDFFKENRIIHDHLLTQAQNNNVTIIDTESIESSLEGILSIINKSCTTIKLINTIDELEDVVDIISNKNNGTLEKITYNIKGFKEPLIRNIDVYDTKSANRFINSINENKDKKEYLSQLYELSEFREARICASNQDNLDKIIKELQNKGYVLDE
;
A
#
# COMPACT_ATOMS: atom_id res chain seq x y z
N MET A 1 -9.20 -14.97 -17.89
CA MET A 1 -8.29 -13.90 -18.38
C MET A 1 -7.52 -13.36 -17.18
N ARG A 2 -6.28 -12.88 -17.38
CA ARG A 2 -5.47 -12.27 -16.31
C ARG A 2 -6.13 -10.95 -15.90
N LYS A 3 -6.25 -10.68 -14.60
CA LYS A 3 -6.63 -9.35 -14.09
C LYS A 3 -5.48 -8.37 -14.35
N PRO A 4 -5.73 -7.20 -14.98
CA PRO A 4 -4.70 -6.18 -15.15
C PRO A 4 -4.28 -5.58 -13.81
N TYR A 5 -3.05 -5.08 -13.76
CA TYR A 5 -2.53 -4.29 -12.66
C TYR A 5 -2.96 -2.83 -12.79
N VAL A 6 -3.56 -2.30 -11.74
CA VAL A 6 -3.85 -0.87 -11.61
C VAL A 6 -3.10 -0.38 -10.38
N ILE A 7 -2.04 0.37 -10.61
CA ILE A 7 -1.14 0.84 -9.56
C ILE A 7 -1.29 2.35 -9.43
N LEU A 8 -1.68 2.81 -8.25
CA LEU A 8 -1.89 4.22 -7.92
C LEU A 8 -0.78 4.68 -6.97
N ILE A 9 -0.08 5.76 -7.32
CA ILE A 9 1.01 6.32 -6.52
C ILE A 9 0.72 7.80 -6.22
N GLY A 10 0.17 8.04 -5.03
CA GLY A 10 -0.12 9.38 -4.53
C GLY A 10 1.03 9.92 -3.66
N SER A 11 1.28 11.22 -3.72
CA SER A 11 2.17 11.92 -2.79
C SER A 11 1.98 13.43 -2.90
N ALA A 12 2.44 14.18 -1.90
CA ALA A 12 2.64 15.62 -2.05
C ALA A 12 3.72 15.93 -3.11
N SER A 13 3.76 17.18 -3.59
CA SER A 13 4.78 17.62 -4.54
C SER A 13 6.18 17.60 -3.90
N GLY A 14 7.18 17.13 -4.65
CA GLY A 14 8.58 17.13 -4.22
C GLY A 14 9.02 15.90 -3.41
N ILE A 15 8.17 14.88 -3.25
CA ILE A 15 8.52 13.67 -2.51
C ILE A 15 9.37 12.67 -3.33
N GLY A 16 9.23 12.64 -4.66
CA GLY A 16 9.98 11.71 -5.53
C GLY A 16 9.11 10.72 -6.33
N LYS A 17 7.78 10.88 -6.26
CA LYS A 17 6.79 10.05 -6.95
C LYS A 17 7.07 9.76 -8.43
N SER A 18 7.46 10.77 -9.22
CA SER A 18 7.63 10.60 -10.67
C SER A 18 8.83 9.72 -10.99
N THR A 19 9.90 9.81 -10.20
CA THR A 19 11.08 8.96 -10.35
C THR A 19 10.76 7.52 -9.97
N ILE A 20 10.13 7.31 -8.80
CA ILE A 20 9.74 5.96 -8.33
C ILE A 20 8.75 5.31 -9.32
N SER A 21 7.77 6.06 -9.81
CA SER A 21 6.78 5.54 -10.76
C SER A 21 7.41 5.15 -12.11
N ALA A 22 8.39 5.91 -12.59
CA ALA A 22 9.11 5.60 -13.83
C ALA A 22 9.97 4.33 -13.70
N GLU A 23 10.72 4.20 -12.61
CA GLU A 23 11.51 2.99 -12.35
C GLU A 23 10.61 1.77 -12.10
N LEU A 24 9.47 1.94 -11.42
CA LEU A 24 8.49 0.86 -11.24
C LEU A 24 7.88 0.42 -12.57
N ALA A 25 7.49 1.36 -13.43
CA ALA A 25 6.98 1.07 -14.77
C ALA A 25 7.98 0.26 -15.60
N LYS A 26 9.27 0.63 -15.53
CA LYS A 26 10.36 -0.10 -16.16
C LYS A 26 10.53 -1.51 -15.58
N ALA A 27 10.52 -1.65 -14.25
CA ALA A 27 10.69 -2.92 -13.56
C ALA A 27 9.57 -3.92 -13.88
N LEU A 28 8.32 -3.44 -13.97
CA LEU A 28 7.14 -4.24 -14.28
C LEU A 28 6.82 -4.33 -15.78
N ASN A 29 7.59 -3.66 -16.64
CA ASN A 29 7.35 -3.54 -18.08
C ASN A 29 5.93 -3.01 -18.42
N ILE A 30 5.44 -2.06 -17.61
CA ILE A 30 4.14 -1.40 -17.78
C ILE A 30 4.33 -0.17 -18.67
N LYS A 31 3.61 -0.13 -19.80
CA LYS A 31 3.73 0.95 -20.78
C LYS A 31 2.92 2.20 -20.43
N HIS A 32 1.80 2.01 -19.73
CA HIS A 32 0.85 3.09 -19.43
C HIS A 32 1.20 3.72 -18.08
N LEU A 33 2.10 4.71 -18.08
CA LEU A 33 2.37 5.57 -16.94
C LEU A 33 1.70 6.93 -17.16
N ILE A 34 0.72 7.27 -16.32
CA ILE A 34 -0.12 8.47 -16.46
C ILE A 34 0.06 9.40 -15.26
N GLU A 35 0.44 10.65 -15.52
CA GLU A 35 0.45 11.69 -14.48
C GLU A 35 -0.92 12.34 -14.35
N SER A 36 -1.47 12.37 -13.13
CA SER A 36 -2.78 12.98 -12.86
C SER A 36 -2.84 14.47 -13.21
N ASP A 37 -1.71 15.17 -13.23
CA ASP A 37 -1.64 16.58 -13.68
C ASP A 37 -1.96 16.74 -15.17
N PHE A 38 -1.65 15.76 -16.04
CA PHE A 38 -2.09 15.79 -17.44
C PHE A 38 -3.60 15.67 -17.53
N ILE A 39 -4.21 14.82 -16.70
CA ILE A 39 -5.66 14.66 -16.65
C ILE A 39 -6.31 15.95 -16.16
N ARG A 40 -5.75 16.57 -15.12
CA ARG A 40 -6.18 17.89 -14.68
C ARG A 40 -6.13 18.92 -15.80
N ALA A 41 -5.07 18.95 -16.62
CA ALA A 41 -4.96 19.88 -17.74
C ALA A 41 -6.11 19.71 -18.75
N VAL A 42 -6.52 18.46 -19.03
CA VAL A 42 -7.69 18.18 -19.86
C VAL A 42 -8.98 18.68 -19.21
N VAL A 43 -9.21 18.35 -17.94
CA VAL A 43 -10.41 18.77 -17.20
C VAL A 43 -10.51 20.31 -17.12
N ARG A 44 -9.37 21.00 -16.96
CA ARG A 44 -9.29 22.48 -16.98
C ARG A 44 -9.70 23.11 -18.31
N GLY A 45 -9.52 22.40 -19.43
CA GLY A 45 -9.97 22.85 -20.74
C GLY A 45 -11.48 22.76 -20.92
N ILE A 46 -12.15 21.94 -20.10
CA ILE A 46 -13.60 21.70 -20.16
C ILE A 46 -14.34 22.59 -19.16
N ILE A 47 -13.84 22.70 -17.93
CA ILE A 47 -14.50 23.44 -16.85
C ILE A 47 -13.82 24.80 -16.67
N GLY A 48 -14.57 25.88 -16.89
CA GLY A 48 -14.11 27.26 -16.70
C GLY A 48 -13.72 27.58 -15.26
N LYS A 49 -12.76 28.50 -15.08
CA LYS A 49 -12.23 28.91 -13.77
C LYS A 49 -13.30 29.53 -12.85
N GLU A 50 -14.30 30.16 -13.44
CA GLU A 50 -15.45 30.73 -12.78
C GLU A 50 -16.34 29.68 -12.10
N TYR A 51 -16.31 28.44 -12.60
CA TYR A 51 -17.08 27.31 -12.04
C TYR A 51 -16.24 26.44 -11.10
N ALA A 52 -14.95 26.22 -11.43
CA ALA A 52 -14.04 25.39 -10.65
C ALA A 52 -12.72 26.12 -10.35
N PRO A 53 -12.70 27.17 -9.52
CA PRO A 53 -11.50 27.97 -9.30
C PRO A 53 -10.33 27.16 -8.70
N ALA A 54 -10.61 26.20 -7.80
CA ALA A 54 -9.62 25.31 -7.21
C ALA A 54 -8.92 24.40 -8.24
N LEU A 55 -9.63 23.90 -9.24
CA LEU A 55 -9.07 23.14 -10.36
C LEU A 55 -7.99 23.95 -11.12
N HIS A 56 -8.15 25.28 -11.15
CA HIS A 56 -7.29 26.20 -11.89
C HIS A 56 -6.10 26.76 -11.10
N SER A 57 -6.01 26.50 -9.79
CA SER A 57 -4.84 26.83 -8.98
C SER A 57 -3.86 25.66 -8.91
N SER A 58 -2.72 25.87 -8.24
CA SER A 58 -1.92 24.75 -7.72
C SER A 58 -2.67 24.09 -6.56
N SER A 59 -2.36 22.82 -6.28
CA SER A 59 -2.95 22.06 -5.17
C SER A 59 -2.77 22.77 -3.82
N TYR A 60 -1.56 23.25 -3.55
CA TYR A 60 -1.20 24.01 -2.34
C TYR A 60 -1.83 25.41 -2.24
N ASP A 61 -2.44 25.92 -3.31
CA ASP A 61 -3.07 27.24 -3.34
C ASP A 61 -4.60 27.18 -3.37
N ALA A 62 -5.18 25.99 -3.53
CA ALA A 62 -6.61 25.82 -3.77
C ALA A 62 -7.48 26.34 -2.63
N TYR A 63 -7.00 26.23 -1.39
CA TYR A 63 -7.67 26.75 -0.20
C TYR A 63 -7.98 28.25 -0.25
N LYS A 64 -7.24 29.03 -1.07
CA LYS A 64 -7.50 30.47 -1.24
C LYS A 64 -8.87 30.73 -1.85
N HIS A 65 -9.41 29.77 -2.59
CA HIS A 65 -10.70 29.84 -3.27
C HIS A 65 -11.89 29.41 -2.39
N ILE A 66 -11.64 28.89 -1.20
CA ILE A 66 -12.69 28.64 -0.20
C ILE A 66 -13.29 29.97 0.24
N ARG A 67 -14.62 30.10 0.10
CA ARG A 67 -15.35 31.34 0.45
C ARG A 67 -15.52 31.49 1.95
N ASN A 68 -16.03 30.46 2.63
CA ASN A 68 -16.35 30.52 4.06
C ASN A 68 -15.21 29.93 4.90
N LYS A 69 -14.09 30.66 4.96
CA LYS A 69 -12.87 30.21 5.65
C LYS A 69 -13.03 30.07 7.16
N SER A 70 -13.97 30.79 7.77
CA SER A 70 -14.23 30.74 9.22
C SER A 70 -14.88 29.45 9.69
N ARG A 71 -15.21 28.51 8.79
CA ARG A 71 -15.74 27.19 9.15
C ARG A 71 -14.67 26.18 9.58
N TYR A 72 -13.40 26.47 9.31
CA TYR A 72 -12.29 25.58 9.59
C TYR A 72 -11.60 26.06 10.86
N ASP A 73 -11.29 25.12 11.75
CA ASP A 73 -10.77 25.40 13.09
C ASP A 73 -9.27 25.75 13.05
N SER A 74 -8.59 25.38 11.96
CA SER A 74 -7.16 25.64 11.77
C SER A 74 -6.79 25.99 10.33
N TYR A 75 -5.61 26.58 10.16
CA TYR A 75 -5.03 26.82 8.84
C TYR A 75 -4.78 25.53 8.08
N ASP A 76 -4.35 24.49 8.78
CA ASP A 76 -4.00 23.21 8.17
C ASP A 76 -5.25 22.52 7.63
N GLU A 77 -6.34 22.52 8.41
CA GLU A 77 -7.64 22.02 7.96
C GLU A 77 -8.18 22.78 6.74
N LEU A 78 -8.03 24.11 6.72
CA LEU A 78 -8.41 24.93 5.58
C LEU A 78 -7.61 24.55 4.32
N VAL A 79 -6.29 24.36 4.46
CA VAL A 79 -5.41 23.96 3.35
C VAL A 79 -5.79 22.58 2.82
N SER A 80 -5.99 21.60 3.72
CA SER A 80 -6.42 20.24 3.38
C SER A 80 -7.77 20.23 2.66
N ALA A 81 -8.76 20.98 3.14
CA ALA A 81 -10.07 21.07 2.50
C ALA A 81 -9.99 21.69 1.09
N GLY A 82 -9.11 22.69 0.90
CA GLY A 82 -8.88 23.28 -0.41
C GLY A 82 -8.22 22.29 -1.37
N PHE A 83 -7.30 21.48 -0.86
CA PHE A 83 -6.66 20.40 -1.60
C PHE A 83 -7.66 19.30 -2.00
N ASP A 84 -8.56 18.90 -1.09
CA ASP A 84 -9.61 17.93 -1.39
C ASP A 84 -10.57 18.44 -2.48
N ASP A 85 -10.98 19.73 -2.40
CA ASP A 85 -11.77 20.37 -3.46
C ASP A 85 -11.01 20.34 -4.80
N HIS A 86 -9.72 20.68 -4.80
CA HIS A 86 -8.85 20.59 -5.99
C HIS A 86 -8.80 19.18 -6.60
N ALA A 87 -8.62 18.15 -5.77
CA ALA A 87 -8.57 16.76 -6.21
C ALA A 87 -9.93 16.26 -6.72
N SER A 88 -11.03 16.68 -6.09
CA SER A 88 -12.38 16.22 -6.41
C SER A 88 -12.79 16.43 -7.87
N TYR A 89 -12.30 17.49 -8.52
CA TYR A 89 -12.58 17.74 -9.95
C TYR A 89 -11.88 16.75 -10.88
N VAL A 90 -10.78 16.14 -10.46
CA VAL A 90 -9.93 15.28 -11.31
C VAL A 90 -10.27 13.80 -11.12
N ILE A 91 -10.68 13.41 -9.91
CA ILE A 91 -10.96 12.01 -9.53
C ILE A 91 -11.93 11.30 -10.49
N PRO A 92 -13.08 11.88 -10.91
CA PRO A 92 -13.98 11.20 -11.83
C PRO A 92 -13.33 10.84 -13.16
N ALA A 93 -12.40 11.67 -13.66
CA ALA A 93 -11.66 11.38 -14.88
C ALA A 93 -10.63 10.26 -14.67
N LEU A 94 -9.96 10.22 -13.51
CA LEU A 94 -9.05 9.14 -13.14
C LEU A 94 -9.78 7.79 -13.06
N GLU A 95 -10.96 7.75 -12.44
CA GLU A 95 -11.78 6.54 -12.36
C GLU A 95 -12.20 6.04 -13.75
N LYS A 96 -12.50 6.94 -14.70
CA LYS A 96 -12.79 6.55 -16.09
C LYS A 96 -11.58 5.99 -16.82
N ILE A 97 -10.38 6.51 -16.55
CA ILE A 97 -9.13 5.98 -17.11
C ILE A 97 -8.85 4.58 -16.55
N ILE A 98 -9.04 4.39 -15.25
CA ILE A 98 -8.91 3.07 -14.60
C ILE A 98 -9.89 2.08 -15.25
N GLN A 99 -11.18 2.42 -15.32
CA GLN A 99 -12.18 1.55 -15.96
C GLN A 99 -11.81 1.19 -17.40
N ARG A 100 -11.27 2.16 -18.15
CA ARG A 100 -10.85 1.94 -19.54
C ARG A 100 -9.69 0.96 -19.62
N ALA A 101 -8.65 1.14 -18.81
CA ALA A 101 -7.51 0.22 -18.76
C ALA A 101 -7.94 -1.20 -18.38
N ILE A 102 -8.87 -1.33 -17.42
CA ILE A 102 -9.44 -2.62 -17.01
C ILE A 102 -10.17 -3.30 -18.17
N THR A 103 -11.01 -2.54 -18.88
CA THR A 103 -11.78 -3.04 -20.04
C THR A 103 -10.87 -3.51 -21.17
N ASP A 104 -9.75 -2.82 -21.38
CA ASP A 104 -8.76 -3.13 -22.42
C ASP A 104 -7.73 -4.19 -21.97
N TYR A 105 -7.80 -4.67 -20.71
CA TYR A 105 -6.84 -5.59 -20.06
C TYR A 105 -5.40 -5.05 -19.99
N ASP A 106 -5.26 -3.72 -19.97
CA ASP A 106 -3.97 -3.03 -19.92
C ASP A 106 -3.52 -2.81 -18.47
N ASP A 107 -2.25 -3.11 -18.19
CA ASP A 107 -1.61 -2.69 -16.95
C ASP A 107 -1.37 -1.18 -16.97
N ILE A 108 -1.67 -0.49 -15.88
CA ILE A 108 -1.54 0.96 -15.77
C ILE A 108 -0.95 1.38 -14.42
N ILE A 109 -0.06 2.37 -14.46
CA ILE A 109 0.40 3.13 -13.31
C ILE A 109 -0.12 4.56 -13.44
N ILE A 110 -0.79 5.05 -12.40
CA ILE A 110 -1.23 6.45 -12.32
C ILE A 110 -0.50 7.10 -11.14
N GLU A 111 0.14 8.25 -11.38
CA GLU A 111 0.91 8.96 -10.36
C GLU A 111 0.45 10.42 -10.18
N GLY A 112 0.49 10.93 -8.95
CA GLY A 112 0.35 12.36 -8.69
C GLY A 112 -0.52 12.74 -7.49
N VAL A 113 -0.65 14.05 -7.30
CA VAL A 113 -1.23 14.65 -6.07
C VAL A 113 -2.74 14.41 -5.94
N HIS A 114 -3.45 14.15 -7.02
CA HIS A 114 -4.93 14.01 -7.01
C HIS A 114 -5.40 12.63 -6.51
N LEU A 115 -4.47 11.70 -6.28
CA LEU A 115 -4.76 10.37 -5.75
C LEU A 115 -4.90 10.45 -4.23
N VAL A 116 -6.08 10.87 -3.76
CA VAL A 116 -6.36 11.07 -2.35
C VAL A 116 -7.16 9.87 -1.81
N PRO A 117 -6.62 9.11 -0.84
CA PRO A 117 -7.36 8.02 -0.19
C PRO A 117 -8.69 8.53 0.40
N GLY A 118 -9.75 7.73 0.27
CA GLY A 118 -11.09 8.09 0.71
C GLY A 118 -11.91 8.93 -0.28
N LEU A 119 -11.28 9.65 -1.21
CA LEU A 119 -12.02 10.35 -2.29
C LEU A 119 -12.13 9.50 -3.56
N ILE A 120 -11.08 8.75 -3.92
CA ILE A 120 -11.13 7.83 -5.05
C ILE A 120 -11.78 6.50 -4.63
N ASN A 121 -12.82 6.07 -5.34
CA ASN A 121 -13.50 4.81 -5.01
C ASN A 121 -12.82 3.64 -5.74
N ILE A 122 -11.77 3.08 -5.13
CA ILE A 122 -11.04 1.94 -5.73
C ILE A 122 -11.76 0.59 -5.56
N GLU A 123 -12.68 0.48 -4.60
CA GLU A 123 -13.40 -0.79 -4.33
C GLU A 123 -14.20 -1.26 -5.53
N GLN A 124 -14.72 -0.31 -6.34
CA GLN A 124 -15.50 -0.61 -7.54
C GLN A 124 -14.72 -1.42 -8.60
N PHE A 125 -13.39 -1.50 -8.49
CA PHE A 125 -12.52 -2.15 -9.49
C PHE A 125 -11.89 -3.47 -9.01
N ARG A 126 -12.02 -3.83 -7.73
CA ARG A 126 -11.25 -4.96 -7.14
C ARG A 126 -11.61 -6.33 -7.71
N ASP A 127 -12.85 -6.51 -8.17
CA ASP A 127 -13.29 -7.77 -8.75
C ASP A 127 -12.72 -7.99 -10.16
N GLU A 128 -12.32 -6.91 -10.85
CA GLU A 128 -11.89 -6.95 -12.25
C GLU A 128 -10.38 -6.73 -12.42
N ALA A 129 -9.70 -6.13 -11.44
CA ALA A 129 -8.28 -5.77 -11.51
C ALA A 129 -7.51 -6.04 -10.21
N ASN A 130 -6.19 -6.19 -10.32
CA ASN A 130 -5.29 -6.19 -9.19
C ASN A 130 -4.94 -4.73 -8.85
N ILE A 131 -5.60 -4.19 -7.83
CA ILE A 131 -5.48 -2.78 -7.44
C ILE A 131 -4.44 -2.64 -6.33
N TYR A 132 -3.45 -1.78 -6.56
CA TYR A 132 -2.47 -1.38 -5.56
C TYR A 132 -2.50 0.14 -5.41
N PHE A 133 -2.60 0.63 -4.18
CA PHE A 133 -2.60 2.06 -3.90
C PHE A 133 -1.54 2.35 -2.84
N PHE A 134 -0.57 3.18 -3.22
CA PHE A 134 0.54 3.62 -2.38
C PHE A 134 0.49 5.13 -2.17
N ILE A 135 0.71 5.56 -0.93
CA ILE A 135 1.05 6.94 -0.59
C ILE A 135 2.52 7.01 -0.21
N LEU A 136 3.29 7.78 -0.98
CA LEU A 136 4.70 8.02 -0.71
C LEU A 136 4.84 9.17 0.29
N ILE A 137 5.64 8.96 1.32
CA ILE A 137 5.92 9.94 2.37
C ILE A 137 7.41 10.21 2.50
N SER A 138 7.75 11.31 3.15
CA SER A 138 9.13 11.70 3.48
C SER A 138 9.12 12.47 4.80
N ASP A 139 10.21 12.38 5.55
CA ASP A 139 10.47 13.33 6.63
C ASP A 139 10.58 14.76 6.08
N GLU A 140 10.39 15.75 6.95
CA GLU A 140 10.33 17.16 6.56
C GLU A 140 11.66 17.67 5.99
N GLU A 141 12.81 17.24 6.53
CA GLU A 141 14.13 17.70 6.06
C GLU A 141 14.40 17.18 4.65
N SER A 142 14.23 15.88 4.42
CA SER A 142 14.39 15.26 3.10
C SER A 142 13.40 15.84 2.08
N HIS A 143 12.14 16.07 2.50
CA HIS A 143 11.13 16.70 1.64
C HIS A 143 11.57 18.10 1.25
N LYS A 144 12.03 18.91 2.20
CA LYS A 144 12.51 20.28 1.97
C LYS A 144 13.69 20.31 1.02
N GLU A 145 14.68 19.43 1.21
CA GLU A 145 15.83 19.33 0.31
C GLU A 145 15.42 19.02 -1.13
N ARG A 146 14.55 18.02 -1.32
CA ARG A 146 14.05 17.64 -2.65
C ARG A 146 13.21 18.75 -3.26
N PHE A 147 12.40 19.43 -2.47
CA PHE A 147 11.57 20.55 -2.89
C PHE A 147 12.44 21.72 -3.40
N VAL A 148 13.53 22.05 -2.69
CA VAL A 148 14.51 23.07 -3.11
C VAL A 148 15.24 22.65 -4.38
N LYS A 149 15.76 21.41 -4.46
CA LYS A 149 16.43 20.88 -5.66
C LYS A 149 15.54 21.00 -6.89
N ARG A 150 14.26 20.65 -6.76
CA ARG A 150 13.26 20.77 -7.84
C ARG A 150 13.04 22.22 -8.27
N ALA A 151 12.93 23.15 -7.32
CA ALA A 151 12.72 24.57 -7.63
C ALA A 151 13.89 25.16 -8.45
N ILE A 152 15.13 24.77 -8.12
CA ILE A 152 16.34 25.17 -8.85
C ILE A 152 16.32 24.63 -10.29
N GLN A 153 16.00 23.34 -10.46
CA GLN A 153 16.00 22.70 -11.78
C GLN A 153 14.96 23.30 -12.73
N ILE A 154 13.75 23.59 -12.25
CA ILE A 154 12.62 23.97 -13.10
C ILE A 154 12.67 25.46 -13.53
N HIS A 155 13.63 26.28 -13.03
CA HIS A 155 13.74 27.72 -13.35
C HIS A 155 12.44 28.51 -13.12
N ARG A 156 11.49 27.97 -12.34
CA ARG A 156 10.24 28.64 -11.96
C ARG A 156 10.54 29.53 -10.78
N GLY A 157 10.95 30.77 -11.08
CA GLY A 157 11.49 31.74 -10.13
C GLY A 157 10.82 31.74 -8.76
N GLY A 158 11.55 31.25 -7.76
CA GLY A 158 11.45 31.51 -6.31
C GLY A 158 10.14 31.21 -5.59
N LYS A 159 9.00 31.69 -6.10
CA LYS A 159 7.68 31.70 -5.44
C LYS A 159 7.17 30.33 -5.03
N GLN A 160 7.63 29.25 -5.65
CA GLN A 160 7.24 27.90 -5.26
C GLN A 160 7.79 27.54 -3.87
N LEU A 161 8.95 28.08 -3.47
CA LEU A 161 9.56 27.86 -2.16
C LEU A 161 8.72 28.44 -1.02
N ASP A 162 7.98 29.51 -1.28
CA ASP A 162 7.11 30.16 -0.30
C ASP A 162 5.96 29.25 0.16
N PHE A 163 5.65 28.21 -0.62
CA PHE A 163 4.54 27.29 -0.36
C PHE A 163 4.96 25.94 0.22
N PHE A 164 6.18 25.84 0.76
CA PHE A 164 6.62 24.59 1.39
C PHE A 164 5.68 24.19 2.54
N LYS A 165 5.23 25.15 3.35
CA LYS A 165 4.32 24.90 4.47
C LYS A 165 3.02 24.22 4.01
N GLU A 166 2.38 24.76 2.97
CA GLU A 166 1.14 24.20 2.42
C GLU A 166 1.37 22.82 1.79
N ASN A 167 2.51 22.61 1.13
CA ASN A 167 2.86 21.28 0.61
C ASN A 167 3.11 20.27 1.74
N ARG A 168 3.65 20.71 2.88
CA ARG A 168 3.82 19.86 4.07
C ARG A 168 2.47 19.51 4.70
N ILE A 169 1.56 20.48 4.81
CA ILE A 169 0.19 20.21 5.26
C ILE A 169 -0.50 19.18 4.35
N ILE A 170 -0.39 19.33 3.04
CA ILE A 170 -0.94 18.35 2.07
C ILE A 170 -0.30 16.97 2.25
N HIS A 171 1.01 16.91 2.49
CA HIS A 171 1.70 15.67 2.79
C HIS A 171 1.11 14.97 4.03
N ASP A 172 0.98 15.69 5.13
CA ASP A 172 0.49 15.15 6.40
C ASP A 172 -1.01 14.78 6.33
N HIS A 173 -1.78 15.52 5.53
CA HIS A 173 -3.16 15.16 5.17
C HIS A 173 -3.22 13.85 4.39
N LEU A 174 -2.42 13.69 3.33
CA LEU A 174 -2.37 12.44 2.55
C LEU A 174 -1.95 11.24 3.40
N LEU A 175 -0.99 11.43 4.31
CA LEU A 175 -0.59 10.40 5.28
C LEU A 175 -1.77 10.01 6.18
N THR A 176 -2.47 10.99 6.73
CA THR A 176 -3.65 10.75 7.58
C THR A 176 -4.77 10.05 6.81
N GLN A 177 -5.06 10.47 5.57
CA GLN A 177 -6.04 9.81 4.72
C GLN A 177 -5.62 8.37 4.38
N ALA A 178 -4.34 8.12 4.15
CA ALA A 178 -3.83 6.77 3.90
C ALA A 178 -4.07 5.85 5.10
N GLN A 179 -3.74 6.32 6.31
CA GLN A 179 -3.96 5.60 7.56
C GLN A 179 -5.45 5.28 7.78
N ASN A 180 -6.31 6.29 7.63
CA ASN A 180 -7.75 6.14 7.85
C ASN A 180 -8.43 5.19 6.83
N ASN A 181 -7.87 5.07 5.63
CA ASN A 181 -8.42 4.24 4.55
C ASN A 181 -7.63 2.94 4.33
N ASN A 182 -6.70 2.58 5.23
CA ASN A 182 -5.84 1.41 5.13
C ASN A 182 -5.09 1.29 3.78
N VAL A 183 -4.66 2.43 3.24
CA VAL A 183 -3.82 2.50 2.04
C VAL A 183 -2.36 2.34 2.43
N THR A 184 -1.59 1.59 1.64
CA THR A 184 -0.18 1.33 1.94
C THR A 184 0.64 2.61 1.89
N ILE A 185 1.46 2.83 2.91
CA ILE A 185 2.38 3.96 3.02
C ILE A 185 3.80 3.46 2.74
N ILE A 186 4.54 4.18 1.90
CA ILE A 186 5.94 3.87 1.56
C ILE A 186 6.80 5.07 1.93
N ASP A 187 7.79 4.85 2.80
CA ASP A 187 8.80 5.86 3.09
C ASP A 187 9.78 5.98 1.92
N THR A 188 10.16 7.22 1.60
CA THR A 188 11.02 7.55 0.47
C THR A 188 12.40 7.98 0.92
N GLU A 189 13.13 7.10 1.60
CA GLU A 189 14.54 7.33 1.95
C GLU A 189 15.44 7.31 0.69
N SER A 190 15.36 6.24 -0.10
CA SER A 190 16.03 6.10 -1.40
C SER A 190 15.09 5.55 -2.46
N ILE A 191 15.48 5.69 -3.73
CA ILE A 191 14.69 5.15 -4.84
C ILE A 191 14.67 3.62 -4.78
N GLU A 192 15.82 3.00 -4.50
CA GLU A 192 15.97 1.55 -4.43
C GLU A 192 15.10 0.94 -3.33
N SER A 193 15.16 1.48 -2.10
CA SER A 193 14.40 0.92 -0.97
C SER A 193 12.88 1.08 -1.16
N SER A 194 12.44 2.23 -1.68
CA SER A 194 11.02 2.43 -2.00
C SER A 194 10.54 1.48 -3.10
N LEU A 195 11.34 1.25 -4.15
CA LEU A 195 11.01 0.31 -5.22
C LEU A 195 10.94 -1.12 -4.71
N GLU A 196 11.92 -1.56 -3.92
CA GLU A 196 11.91 -2.89 -3.30
C GLU A 196 10.66 -3.07 -2.43
N GLY A 197 10.32 -2.07 -1.60
CA GLY A 197 9.11 -2.07 -0.79
C GLY A 197 7.84 -2.24 -1.64
N ILE A 198 7.68 -1.42 -2.68
CA ILE A 198 6.51 -1.50 -3.58
C ILE A 198 6.45 -2.84 -4.30
N LEU A 199 7.56 -3.30 -4.89
CA LEU A 199 7.62 -4.56 -5.63
C LEU A 199 7.36 -5.76 -4.74
N SER A 200 7.81 -5.75 -3.48
CA SER A 200 7.54 -6.82 -2.53
C SER A 200 6.04 -7.01 -2.26
N ILE A 201 5.28 -5.91 -2.30
CA ILE A 201 3.82 -5.91 -2.10
C ILE A 201 3.12 -6.34 -3.37
N ILE A 202 3.56 -5.84 -4.54
CA ILE A 202 2.96 -6.18 -5.83
C ILE A 202 3.16 -7.66 -6.16
N ASN A 203 4.38 -8.17 -5.97
CA ASN A 203 4.73 -9.55 -6.28
C ASN A 203 4.32 -10.53 -5.17
N LYS A 204 3.76 -10.02 -4.07
CA LYS A 204 3.35 -10.83 -2.92
C LYS A 204 2.43 -11.94 -3.37
N SER A 205 2.92 -13.16 -3.26
CA SER A 205 2.19 -14.38 -3.62
C SER A 205 1.79 -15.06 -2.33
N CYS A 206 0.51 -15.41 -2.21
CA CYS A 206 -0.02 -16.04 -1.01
C CYS A 206 -0.79 -17.30 -1.35
N THR A 207 -0.65 -18.34 -0.53
CA THR A 207 -1.48 -19.54 -0.58
C THR A 207 -1.97 -19.92 0.80
N THR A 208 -2.97 -20.78 0.86
CA THR A 208 -3.39 -21.42 2.11
C THR A 208 -3.03 -22.90 2.04
N ILE A 209 -2.23 -23.37 3.01
CA ILE A 209 -1.87 -24.78 3.14
C ILE A 209 -2.43 -25.36 4.43
N LYS A 210 -2.58 -26.69 4.48
CA LYS A 210 -3.03 -27.43 5.67
C LYS A 210 -1.80 -27.95 6.42
N LEU A 211 -1.43 -27.28 7.52
CA LEU A 211 -0.31 -27.69 8.37
C LEU A 211 -0.73 -28.77 9.37
N ILE A 212 0.09 -29.81 9.50
CA ILE A 212 -0.09 -30.94 10.43
C ILE A 212 1.07 -31.10 11.42
N ASN A 213 2.05 -30.20 11.39
CA ASN A 213 3.17 -30.19 12.34
C ASN A 213 2.72 -30.21 13.82
N THR A 214 3.54 -30.76 14.70
CA THR A 214 3.38 -30.69 16.15
C THR A 214 3.86 -29.34 16.70
N ILE A 215 3.61 -29.07 17.98
CA ILE A 215 4.14 -27.86 18.64
C ILE A 215 5.67 -27.88 18.70
N ASP A 216 6.28 -29.06 18.81
CA ASP A 216 7.74 -29.22 18.88
C ASP A 216 8.41 -28.92 17.53
N GLU A 217 7.67 -29.12 16.44
CA GLU A 217 8.11 -28.82 15.06
C GLU A 217 7.80 -27.38 14.63
N LEU A 218 7.05 -26.63 15.43
CA LEU A 218 6.63 -25.26 15.07
C LEU A 218 7.83 -24.34 14.84
N GLU A 219 8.92 -24.53 15.58
CA GLU A 219 10.15 -23.76 15.41
C GLU A 219 10.77 -23.98 14.02
N ASP A 220 10.84 -25.24 13.54
CA ASP A 220 11.34 -25.55 12.19
C ASP A 220 10.40 -25.01 11.11
N VAL A 221 9.09 -25.08 11.31
CA VAL A 221 8.11 -24.48 10.39
C VAL A 221 8.30 -22.97 10.27
N VAL A 222 8.46 -22.26 11.40
CA VAL A 222 8.71 -20.81 11.41
C VAL A 222 10.06 -20.49 10.79
N ASP A 223 11.08 -21.32 11.02
CA ASP A 223 12.40 -21.16 10.41
C ASP A 223 12.36 -21.31 8.87
N ILE A 224 11.66 -22.34 8.37
CA ILE A 224 11.48 -22.57 6.93
C ILE A 224 10.75 -21.39 6.28
N ILE A 225 9.65 -20.93 6.88
CA ILE A 225 8.84 -19.83 6.31
C ILE A 225 9.60 -18.51 6.39
N SER A 226 10.02 -18.11 7.58
CA SER A 226 10.50 -16.74 7.83
C SER A 226 12.00 -16.58 7.64
N ASN A 227 12.83 -17.44 8.26
CA ASN A 227 14.28 -17.25 8.30
C ASN A 227 14.96 -17.69 6.99
N LYS A 228 14.57 -18.85 6.45
CA LYS A 228 15.20 -19.42 5.25
C LYS A 228 14.72 -18.77 3.95
N ASN A 229 13.44 -18.41 3.89
CA ASN A 229 12.79 -18.03 2.64
C ASN A 229 12.12 -16.64 2.67
N ASN A 230 12.25 -15.88 3.76
CA ASN A 230 11.67 -14.53 3.92
C ASN A 230 10.16 -14.48 3.60
N GLY A 231 9.43 -15.55 3.92
CA GLY A 231 7.98 -15.61 3.87
C GLY A 231 7.35 -15.09 5.17
N THR A 232 6.04 -14.88 5.13
CA THR A 232 5.24 -14.47 6.28
C THR A 232 4.04 -15.40 6.45
N LEU A 233 3.67 -15.67 7.70
CA LEU A 233 2.45 -16.36 8.05
C LEU A 233 1.43 -15.32 8.50
N GLU A 234 0.40 -15.06 7.69
CA GLU A 234 -0.55 -13.97 7.95
C GLU A 234 -1.77 -14.40 8.77
N LYS A 235 -2.16 -15.67 8.64
CA LYS A 235 -3.37 -16.20 9.26
C LYS A 235 -3.21 -17.68 9.56
N ILE A 236 -3.61 -18.10 10.76
CA ILE A 236 -3.83 -19.51 11.10
C ILE A 236 -5.29 -19.70 11.51
N THR A 237 -5.91 -20.74 10.95
CA THR A 237 -7.28 -21.15 11.27
C THR A 237 -7.25 -22.57 11.83
N TYR A 238 -7.81 -22.74 13.02
CA TYR A 238 -7.93 -24.04 13.70
C TYR A 238 -9.37 -24.54 13.53
N ASN A 239 -9.52 -25.66 12.82
CA ASN A 239 -10.80 -26.31 12.59
C ASN A 239 -11.03 -27.35 13.69
N ILE A 240 -11.73 -26.95 14.75
CA ILE A 240 -11.98 -27.79 15.93
C ILE A 240 -13.24 -28.62 15.72
N LYS A 241 -13.12 -29.94 15.85
CA LYS A 241 -14.25 -30.86 15.68
C LYS A 241 -15.36 -30.53 16.69
N GLY A 242 -16.58 -30.32 16.20
CA GLY A 242 -17.75 -29.98 17.01
C GLY A 242 -18.03 -28.48 17.16
N PHE A 243 -17.14 -27.62 16.68
CA PHE A 243 -17.37 -26.17 16.56
C PHE A 243 -17.76 -25.81 15.12
N LYS A 244 -18.81 -25.01 14.95
CA LYS A 244 -19.24 -24.52 13.63
C LYS A 244 -18.34 -23.39 13.12
N GLU A 245 -17.77 -22.61 14.03
CA GLU A 245 -16.89 -21.49 13.70
C GLU A 245 -15.46 -21.86 14.09
N PRO A 246 -14.49 -21.73 13.16
CA PRO A 246 -13.11 -22.06 13.46
C PRO A 246 -12.46 -20.96 14.31
N LEU A 247 -11.46 -21.34 15.11
CA LEU A 247 -10.65 -20.35 15.82
C LEU A 247 -9.66 -19.72 14.84
N ILE A 248 -9.75 -18.41 14.63
CA ILE A 248 -8.87 -17.67 13.72
C ILE A 248 -7.88 -16.84 14.53
N ARG A 249 -6.60 -16.92 14.17
CA ARG A 249 -5.56 -15.99 14.61
C ARG A 249 -4.98 -15.27 13.40
N ASN A 250 -5.18 -13.95 13.34
CA ASN A 250 -4.43 -13.10 12.43
C ASN A 250 -3.06 -12.86 13.04
N ILE A 251 -2.03 -13.11 12.24
CA ILE A 251 -0.63 -12.99 12.63
C ILE A 251 -0.10 -11.81 11.82
N ASP A 252 -0.24 -10.60 12.38
CA ASP A 252 0.32 -9.37 11.81
C ASP A 252 1.83 -9.29 12.07
N VAL A 253 2.54 -10.40 11.83
CA VAL A 253 3.98 -10.51 12.05
C VAL A 253 4.68 -10.31 10.71
N TYR A 254 4.95 -9.04 10.42
CA TYR A 254 5.69 -8.63 9.24
C TYR A 254 7.21 -8.79 9.40
N ASP A 255 7.70 -9.11 10.60
CA ASP A 255 9.13 -9.26 10.87
C ASP A 255 9.50 -10.60 11.50
N THR A 256 10.66 -11.10 11.09
CA THR A 256 11.29 -12.34 11.58
C THR A 256 11.52 -12.30 13.11
N LYS A 257 11.73 -11.09 13.67
CA LYS A 257 12.00 -10.89 15.10
C LYS A 257 10.81 -11.21 15.98
N SER A 258 9.59 -10.90 15.55
CA SER A 258 8.37 -11.14 16.32
C SER A 258 7.98 -12.61 16.28
N ALA A 259 8.23 -13.29 15.16
CA ALA A 259 8.09 -14.74 15.07
C ALA A 259 9.03 -15.44 16.05
N ASN A 260 10.31 -15.04 16.09
CA ASN A 260 11.29 -15.59 17.03
C ASN A 260 10.93 -15.30 18.50
N ARG A 261 10.42 -14.08 18.81
CA ARG A 261 9.92 -13.76 20.16
C ARG A 261 8.75 -14.66 20.57
N PHE A 262 7.85 -14.96 19.65
CA PHE A 262 6.72 -15.85 19.91
C PHE A 262 7.19 -17.28 20.23
N ILE A 263 8.09 -17.83 19.41
CA ILE A 263 8.69 -19.15 19.64
C ILE A 263 9.42 -19.21 20.99
N ASN A 264 10.25 -18.23 21.30
CA ASN A 264 10.92 -18.14 22.60
C ASN A 264 9.90 -18.12 23.76
N SER A 265 8.81 -17.37 23.62
CA SER A 265 7.76 -17.31 24.64
C SER A 265 7.01 -18.64 24.86
N ILE A 266 6.99 -19.52 23.85
CA ILE A 266 6.44 -20.87 23.97
C ILE A 266 7.45 -21.78 24.65
N ASN A 267 8.72 -21.73 24.22
CA ASN A 267 9.79 -22.59 24.75
C ASN A 267 10.11 -22.29 26.22
N GLU A 268 9.99 -21.03 26.66
CA GLU A 268 10.23 -20.61 28.04
C GLU A 268 9.03 -20.85 28.99
N ASN A 269 7.81 -21.00 28.47
CA ASN A 269 6.59 -21.12 29.27
C ASN A 269 5.86 -22.45 29.01
N LYS A 270 6.06 -23.39 29.93
CA LYS A 270 5.50 -24.74 29.86
C LYS A 270 3.97 -24.77 29.76
N ASP A 271 3.27 -23.95 30.53
CA ASP A 271 1.80 -23.89 30.51
C ASP A 271 1.27 -23.41 29.16
N LYS A 272 1.96 -22.42 28.55
CA LYS A 272 1.64 -21.90 27.22
C LYS A 272 1.85 -22.95 26.14
N LYS A 273 2.95 -23.71 26.23
CA LYS A 273 3.26 -24.82 25.32
C LYS A 273 2.21 -25.92 25.43
N GLU A 274 1.83 -26.32 26.64
CA GLU A 274 0.82 -27.33 26.89
C GLU A 274 -0.56 -26.91 26.37
N TYR A 275 -0.97 -25.67 26.57
CA TYR A 275 -2.21 -25.13 26.00
C TYR A 275 -2.21 -25.17 24.45
N LEU A 276 -1.10 -24.78 23.82
CA LEU A 276 -0.97 -24.85 22.37
C LEU A 276 -0.96 -26.29 21.84
N SER A 277 -0.33 -27.23 22.56
CA SER A 277 -0.38 -28.65 22.23
C SER A 277 -1.82 -29.17 22.21
N GLN A 278 -2.59 -28.88 23.26
CA GLN A 278 -4.00 -29.27 23.34
C GLN A 278 -4.81 -28.67 22.17
N LEU A 279 -4.54 -27.40 21.82
CA LEU A 279 -5.20 -26.76 20.68
C LEU A 279 -4.83 -27.43 19.35
N TYR A 280 -3.59 -27.88 19.19
CA TYR A 280 -3.15 -28.61 18.00
C TYR A 280 -3.81 -29.98 17.90
N GLU A 281 -3.95 -30.70 19.02
CA GLU A 281 -4.62 -32.02 19.07
C GLU A 281 -6.13 -31.94 18.73
N LEU A 282 -6.77 -30.81 19.04
CA LEU A 282 -8.18 -30.58 18.75
C LEU A 282 -8.47 -30.29 17.26
N SER A 283 -7.44 -30.06 16.45
CA SER A 283 -7.53 -29.67 15.04
C SER A 283 -6.76 -30.65 14.17
N GLU A 284 -7.46 -31.38 13.30
CA GLU A 284 -6.84 -32.39 12.41
C GLU A 284 -5.73 -31.80 11.53
N PHE A 285 -5.95 -30.57 11.06
CA PHE A 285 -4.97 -29.73 10.39
C PHE A 285 -5.25 -28.27 10.74
N ARG A 286 -4.29 -27.38 10.44
CA ARG A 286 -4.44 -25.93 10.60
C ARG A 286 -4.27 -25.28 9.25
N GLU A 287 -5.26 -24.48 8.83
CA GLU A 287 -5.13 -23.72 7.59
C GLU A 287 -4.25 -22.50 7.83
N ALA A 288 -3.10 -22.49 7.17
CA ALA A 288 -2.08 -21.46 7.29
C ALA A 288 -2.00 -20.67 5.99
N ARG A 289 -2.31 -19.38 6.06
CA ARG A 289 -2.09 -18.44 4.94
C ARG A 289 -0.63 -17.98 4.96
N ILE A 290 0.16 -18.51 4.02
CA ILE A 290 1.57 -18.18 3.84
C ILE A 290 1.70 -17.25 2.66
N CYS A 291 2.52 -16.22 2.80
CA CYS A 291 2.87 -15.31 1.73
C CYS A 291 4.39 -15.23 1.56
N ALA A 292 4.84 -14.95 0.35
CA ALA A 292 6.24 -14.67 0.03
C ALA A 292 6.34 -13.53 -0.97
N SER A 293 7.54 -12.98 -1.12
CA SER A 293 7.82 -11.85 -2.03
C SER A 293 7.61 -12.16 -3.51
N ASN A 294 7.54 -13.43 -3.89
CA ASN A 294 7.20 -13.91 -5.23
C ASN A 294 6.77 -15.38 -5.19
N GLN A 295 6.22 -15.88 -6.30
CA GLN A 295 5.75 -17.26 -6.42
C GLN A 295 6.88 -18.28 -6.26
N ASP A 296 8.06 -18.04 -6.82
CA ASP A 296 9.19 -18.98 -6.71
C ASP A 296 9.62 -19.22 -5.27
N ASN A 297 9.65 -18.18 -4.43
CA ASN A 297 9.94 -18.28 -3.01
C ASN A 297 8.79 -18.96 -2.25
N LEU A 298 7.53 -18.67 -2.62
CA LEU A 298 6.38 -19.36 -2.04
C LEU A 298 6.43 -20.87 -2.33
N ASP A 299 6.75 -21.25 -3.57
CA ASP A 299 6.86 -22.64 -4.00
C ASP A 299 8.01 -23.35 -3.29
N LYS A 300 9.14 -22.68 -3.06
CA LYS A 300 10.24 -23.21 -2.23
C LYS A 300 9.78 -23.49 -0.80
N ILE A 301 9.08 -22.55 -0.16
CA ILE A 301 8.55 -22.73 1.20
C ILE A 301 7.64 -23.94 1.26
N ILE A 302 6.66 -24.02 0.34
CA ILE A 302 5.69 -25.13 0.31
C ILE A 302 6.43 -26.46 0.12
N LYS A 303 7.37 -26.52 -0.83
CA LYS A 303 8.14 -27.73 -1.12
C LYS A 303 8.99 -28.18 0.07
N GLU A 304 9.62 -27.26 0.79
CA GLU A 304 10.38 -27.60 2.00
C GLU A 304 9.47 -28.13 3.12
N LEU A 305 8.32 -27.49 3.35
CA LEU A 305 7.33 -27.95 4.33
C LEU A 305 6.77 -29.34 3.97
N GLN A 306 6.50 -29.59 2.68
CA GLN A 306 6.06 -30.90 2.18
C GLN A 306 7.14 -31.98 2.37
N ASN A 307 8.39 -31.68 1.99
CA ASN A 307 9.51 -32.61 2.17
C ASN A 307 9.73 -33.01 3.63
N LYS A 308 9.36 -32.13 4.57
CA LYS A 308 9.40 -32.37 6.02
C LYS A 308 8.18 -33.10 6.56
N GLY A 309 7.13 -33.31 5.74
CA GLY A 309 5.88 -33.92 6.16
C GLY A 309 4.99 -33.01 7.01
N TYR A 310 5.20 -31.70 6.94
CA TYR A 310 4.42 -30.73 7.73
C TYR A 310 3.12 -30.29 7.07
N VAL A 311 2.91 -30.67 5.81
CA VAL A 311 1.73 -30.33 5.02
C VAL A 311 0.92 -31.59 4.80
N LEU A 312 -0.40 -31.49 4.98
CA LEU A 312 -1.33 -32.53 4.58
C LEU A 312 -1.51 -32.47 3.06
N ASP A 313 -0.95 -33.43 2.35
CA ASP A 313 -1.20 -33.61 0.91
C ASP A 313 -2.65 -34.07 0.69
N GLU A 314 -3.31 -33.54 -0.36
CA GLU A 314 -4.65 -33.98 -0.80
C GLU A 314 -4.57 -35.20 -1.73
#